data_AF-A0A6V7QBZ7-F1
#
_entry.id   AF-A0A6V7QBZ7-F1
#
_cell.length_a   1.000
_cell.length_b   1.000
_cell.length_c   1.000
_cell.angle_alpha   90.00
_cell.angle_beta   90.00
_cell.angle_gamma   90.00
#
_symmetry.space_group_name_H-M   'P 1'
#
loop_
_entity.id
_entity.type
_entity.pdbx_description
1 polymer ?
#
loop_
_entity_poly.entity_id
_entity_poly.type
_entity_poly.pdbx_seq_one_letter_code
_entity_poly.pdbx_strand_id
1 'polypeptide(L)'
;MDLAASKRKRMVHQDDIKLNVKLQLFALIAKQPAFHQLRSVEQLGYITILANRNDYGVRGLQIIIQSTVKDPANLDSRVNAFFKMFEAKLYEMTDEDFKSNVNALVDMKLEKYKNLREESAFFWQEISNGTLKFDRKESEVAALKELRKEELIFFFNNYIKIDAPERKTLSVQVYGGLHLAEYKKVADQDGAAAQTYQINDIFSFRRSRPLYGSFKGGLGQMKL
;
A
#
# COMPACT_ATOMS: atom_id res chain seq x y z
N MET A 1 -2.36 -21.33 -17.80
CA MET A 1 -1.42 -20.19 -17.70
C MET A 1 -0.76 -20.28 -16.33
N ASP A 2 0.43 -20.87 -16.25
CA ASP A 2 1.15 -21.07 -14.99
C ASP A 2 1.89 -19.79 -14.60
N LEU A 3 1.30 -19.04 -13.67
CA LEU A 3 1.82 -17.75 -13.22
C LEU A 3 1.94 -17.78 -11.70
N ALA A 4 3.12 -17.42 -11.18
CA ALA A 4 3.29 -17.08 -9.79
C ALA A 4 2.87 -15.63 -9.55
N ALA A 5 2.20 -15.36 -8.44
CA ALA A 5 1.85 -14.01 -8.04
C ALA A 5 2.21 -13.77 -6.58
N SER A 6 2.78 -12.60 -6.31
CA SER A 6 2.99 -12.10 -4.96
C SER A 6 2.21 -10.80 -4.80
N LYS A 7 1.28 -10.81 -3.84
CA LYS A 7 0.49 -9.64 -3.45
C LYS A 7 0.87 -9.26 -2.04
N ARG A 8 1.53 -8.12 -1.91
CA ARG A 8 1.95 -7.58 -0.63
C ARG A 8 1.11 -6.37 -0.25
N LYS A 9 0.65 -6.34 0.99
CA LYS A 9 -0.02 -5.20 1.61
C LYS A 9 0.80 -4.73 2.81
N ARG A 10 0.99 -3.43 2.93
CA ARG A 10 1.52 -2.77 4.11
C ARG A 10 0.45 -1.87 4.69
N MET A 11 -0.12 -2.28 5.81
CA MET A 11 -1.13 -1.51 6.51
C MET A 11 -0.44 -0.42 7.31
N VAL A 12 -0.95 0.80 7.23
CA VAL A 12 -0.30 1.96 7.83
C VAL A 12 -1.16 2.55 8.93
N HIS A 13 -2.41 2.95 8.63
CA HIS A 13 -3.23 3.71 9.59
C HIS A 13 -4.73 3.65 9.27
N GLN A 14 -5.56 4.09 10.23
CA GLN A 14 -6.98 4.40 9.99
C GLN A 14 -7.13 5.78 9.32
N ASP A 15 -8.22 6.01 8.58
CA ASP A 15 -8.47 7.23 7.79
C ASP A 15 -8.19 8.52 8.56
N ASP A 16 -7.05 9.14 8.25
CA ASP A 16 -6.59 10.40 8.80
C ASP A 16 -6.05 11.24 7.64
N ILE A 17 -6.46 12.50 7.55
CA ILE A 17 -6.14 13.34 6.38
C ILE A 17 -4.63 13.51 6.22
N LYS A 18 -3.88 13.73 7.32
CA LYS A 18 -2.43 13.97 7.25
C LYS A 18 -1.66 12.71 6.85
N LEU A 19 -2.01 11.56 7.42
CA LEU A 19 -1.38 10.29 7.05
C LEU A 19 -1.80 9.82 5.65
N ASN A 20 -3.04 10.11 5.24
CA ASN A 20 -3.55 9.81 3.91
C ASN A 20 -2.71 10.50 2.84
N VAL A 21 -2.46 11.80 2.99
CA VAL A 21 -1.70 12.57 2.00
C VAL A 21 -0.23 12.14 1.95
N LYS A 22 0.38 11.79 3.10
CA LYS A 22 1.74 11.24 3.17
C LYS A 22 1.84 9.90 2.43
N LEU A 23 0.88 8.99 2.65
CA LEU A 23 0.79 7.71 1.95
C LEU A 23 0.61 7.90 0.44
N GLN A 24 -0.31 8.79 0.05
CA GLN A 24 -0.60 9.07 -1.36
C GLN A 24 0.60 9.68 -2.09
N LEU A 25 1.28 10.65 -1.46
CA LEU A 25 2.49 11.26 -2.01
C LEU A 25 3.63 10.25 -2.10
N PHE A 26 3.85 9.45 -1.06
CA PHE A 26 4.82 8.37 -1.10
C PHE A 26 4.55 7.42 -2.28
N ALA A 27 3.30 6.99 -2.46
CA ALA A 27 2.94 6.08 -3.53
C ALA A 27 3.13 6.72 -4.91
N LEU A 28 2.84 8.01 -5.09
CA LEU A 28 3.09 8.74 -6.32
C LEU A 28 4.59 8.72 -6.69
N ILE A 29 5.45 9.08 -5.73
CA ILE A 29 6.90 9.15 -5.92
C ILE A 29 7.49 7.75 -6.15
N ALA A 30 7.02 6.74 -5.42
CA ALA A 30 7.53 5.37 -5.50
C ALA A 30 7.05 4.61 -6.75
N LYS A 31 5.95 5.02 -7.38
CA LYS A 31 5.33 4.28 -8.49
C LYS A 31 6.26 4.11 -9.69
N GLN A 32 6.86 5.19 -10.18
CA GLN A 32 7.72 5.15 -11.37
C GLN A 32 9.04 4.39 -11.11
N PRO A 33 9.75 4.61 -9.99
CA PRO A 33 10.92 3.80 -9.62
C PRO A 33 10.60 2.32 -9.39
N ALA A 34 9.46 2.00 -8.77
CA ALA A 34 9.04 0.60 -8.56
C ALA A 34 8.80 -0.10 -9.90
N PHE A 35 8.12 0.58 -10.84
CA PHE A 35 7.92 0.05 -12.18
C PHE A 35 9.26 -0.12 -12.89
N HIS A 36 10.10 0.91 -12.94
CA HIS A 36 11.39 0.81 -13.63
C HIS A 36 12.27 -0.31 -13.07
N GLN A 37 12.44 -0.40 -11.75
CA GLN A 37 13.31 -1.39 -11.14
C GLN A 37 12.76 -2.82 -11.28
N LEU A 38 11.51 -3.05 -10.88
CA LEU A 38 10.96 -4.41 -10.81
C LEU A 38 10.51 -4.92 -12.19
N ARG A 39 10.01 -4.05 -13.06
CA ARG A 39 9.48 -4.41 -14.39
C ARG A 39 10.51 -4.30 -15.50
N SER A 40 11.26 -3.20 -15.55
CA SER A 40 12.16 -2.91 -16.68
C SER A 40 13.57 -3.47 -16.47
N VAL A 41 14.18 -3.23 -15.31
CA VAL A 41 15.55 -3.66 -15.01
C VAL A 41 15.59 -5.14 -14.65
N GLU A 42 14.80 -5.56 -13.66
CA GLU A 42 14.83 -6.94 -13.16
C GLU A 42 13.94 -7.90 -13.94
N GLN A 43 13.06 -7.35 -14.81
CA GLN A 43 12.16 -8.11 -15.66
C GLN A 43 11.35 -9.18 -14.90
N LEU A 44 10.91 -8.86 -13.68
CA LEU A 44 10.32 -9.84 -12.76
C LEU A 44 8.97 -10.37 -13.20
N GLY A 45 8.32 -9.78 -14.20
CA GLY A 45 7.04 -10.30 -14.67
C GLY A 45 6.24 -9.28 -15.46
N TYR A 46 5.08 -9.70 -15.96
CA TYR A 46 4.25 -8.88 -16.84
C TYR A 46 3.56 -7.74 -16.09
N ILE A 47 3.09 -8.00 -14.87
CA ILE A 47 2.34 -7.05 -14.03
C ILE A 47 3.21 -6.64 -12.84
N THR A 48 3.42 -5.34 -12.67
CA THR A 48 3.99 -4.73 -11.47
C THR A 48 3.16 -3.50 -11.14
N ILE A 49 2.41 -3.56 -10.04
CA ILE A 49 1.53 -2.48 -9.59
C ILE A 49 1.95 -2.06 -8.19
N LEU A 50 2.20 -0.78 -7.99
CA LEU A 50 2.31 -0.13 -6.69
C LEU A 50 1.16 0.87 -6.57
N ALA A 51 0.31 0.70 -5.56
CA ALA A 51 -0.90 1.50 -5.40
C ALA A 51 -1.27 1.72 -3.93
N ASN A 52 -2.01 2.80 -3.67
CA ASN A 52 -2.69 3.01 -2.40
C ASN A 52 -3.85 2.02 -2.27
N ARG A 53 -4.05 1.51 -1.06
CA ARG A 53 -5.20 0.69 -0.71
C ARG A 53 -6.00 1.30 0.42
N ASN A 54 -7.32 1.26 0.28
CA ASN A 54 -8.29 1.55 1.32
C ASN A 54 -9.18 0.31 1.48
N ASP A 55 -9.08 -0.35 2.63
CA ASP A 55 -9.91 -1.48 3.04
C ASP A 55 -10.79 -1.00 4.21
N TYR A 56 -11.96 -0.42 3.90
CA TYR A 56 -12.97 0.07 4.86
C TYR A 56 -12.44 1.11 5.87
N GLY A 57 -11.72 2.12 5.39
CA GLY A 57 -11.13 3.17 6.21
C GLY A 57 -9.78 2.80 6.80
N VAL A 58 -9.29 1.58 6.59
CA VAL A 58 -7.90 1.22 6.89
C VAL A 58 -7.06 1.37 5.63
N ARG A 59 -6.05 2.24 5.70
CA ARG A 59 -5.22 2.60 4.55
C ARG A 59 -3.83 1.96 4.60
N GLY A 60 -3.30 1.72 3.41
CA GLY A 60 -2.00 1.11 3.27
C GLY A 60 -1.44 1.14 1.85
N LEU A 61 -0.21 0.66 1.70
CA LEU A 61 0.46 0.50 0.42
C LEU A 61 0.31 -0.94 -0.07
N GLN A 62 0.03 -1.11 -1.35
CA GLN A 62 -0.08 -2.42 -1.99
C GLN A 62 0.89 -2.55 -3.15
N ILE A 63 1.60 -3.68 -3.20
CA ILE A 63 2.43 -4.09 -4.33
C ILE A 63 1.92 -5.43 -4.86
N ILE A 64 1.71 -5.53 -6.17
CA ILE A 64 1.31 -6.75 -6.86
C ILE A 64 2.33 -7.03 -7.94
N ILE A 65 2.95 -8.20 -7.90
CA ILE A 65 3.88 -8.68 -8.92
C ILE A 65 3.38 -10.03 -9.41
N GLN A 66 3.30 -10.20 -10.72
CA GLN A 66 2.96 -11.47 -11.36
C GLN A 66 4.10 -11.88 -12.29
N SER A 67 4.71 -13.02 -12.00
CA SER A 67 5.90 -13.57 -12.66
C SER A 67 5.65 -14.95 -13.25
N THR A 68 6.35 -15.28 -14.33
CA THR A 68 6.52 -16.65 -14.84
C THR A 68 7.90 -17.23 -14.50
N VAL A 69 8.80 -16.43 -13.93
CA VAL A 69 10.23 -16.74 -13.86
C VAL A 69 10.68 -16.99 -12.42
N LYS A 70 10.15 -16.21 -11.46
CA LYS A 70 10.54 -16.31 -10.05
C LYS A 70 9.37 -16.76 -9.19
N ASP A 71 9.70 -17.55 -8.19
CA ASP A 71 8.75 -17.94 -7.15
C ASP A 71 8.36 -16.73 -6.26
N PRO A 72 7.21 -16.79 -5.59
CA PRO A 72 6.71 -15.72 -4.74
C PRO A 72 7.64 -15.27 -3.61
N ALA A 73 8.44 -16.15 -3.02
CA ALA A 73 9.35 -15.80 -1.92
C ALA A 73 10.51 -14.93 -2.44
N ASN A 74 11.06 -15.30 -3.59
CA ASN A 74 12.02 -14.46 -4.30
C ASN A 74 11.43 -13.13 -4.74
N LEU A 75 10.16 -13.08 -5.16
CA LEU A 75 9.50 -11.80 -5.47
C LEU A 75 9.41 -10.89 -4.22
N ASP A 76 9.08 -11.43 -3.05
CA ASP A 76 9.01 -10.62 -1.82
C ASP A 76 10.39 -10.08 -1.40
N SER A 77 11.45 -10.86 -1.60
CA SER A 77 12.83 -10.43 -1.33
C SER A 77 13.23 -9.27 -2.26
N ARG A 78 12.86 -9.32 -3.55
CA ARG A 78 13.08 -8.21 -4.50
C ARG A 78 12.30 -6.95 -4.14
N VAL A 79 11.08 -7.10 -3.63
CA VAL A 79 10.32 -5.95 -3.09
C VAL A 79 11.05 -5.32 -1.90
N ASN A 80 11.62 -6.11 -0.98
CA ASN A 80 12.42 -5.57 0.11
C ASN A 80 13.68 -4.86 -0.42
N ALA A 81 14.38 -5.45 -1.39
CA ALA A 81 15.55 -4.81 -2.01
C ALA A 81 15.20 -3.47 -2.67
N PHE A 82 14.05 -3.39 -3.36
CA PHE A 82 13.53 -2.14 -3.91
C PHE A 82 13.33 -1.07 -2.84
N PHE A 83 12.71 -1.39 -1.70
CA PHE A 83 12.51 -0.41 -0.63
C PHE A 83 13.82 0.07 -0.01
N LYS A 84 14.84 -0.80 0.09
CA LYS A 84 16.18 -0.42 0.55
C LYS A 84 16.88 0.52 -0.42
N MET A 85 16.76 0.27 -1.72
CA MET A 85 17.25 1.17 -2.76
C MET A 85 16.49 2.51 -2.76
N PHE A 86 15.16 2.45 -2.60
CA PHE A 86 14.31 3.62 -2.62
C PHE A 86 14.51 4.54 -1.41
N GLU A 87 14.96 4.00 -0.27
CA GLU A 87 15.33 4.79 0.91
C GLU A 87 16.34 5.89 0.57
N ALA A 88 17.44 5.54 -0.10
CA ALA A 88 18.45 6.51 -0.51
C ALA A 88 17.85 7.60 -1.42
N LYS A 89 17.06 7.18 -2.42
CA LYS A 89 16.37 8.10 -3.34
C LYS A 89 15.42 9.07 -2.61
N LEU A 90 14.76 8.61 -1.55
CA LEU A 90 13.85 9.45 -0.78
C LEU A 90 14.61 10.48 0.07
N TYR A 91 15.75 10.12 0.64
CA TYR A 91 16.57 11.03 1.45
C TYR A 91 17.33 12.06 0.60
N GLU A 92 17.78 11.67 -0.58
CA GLU A 92 18.51 12.53 -1.52
C GLU A 92 17.59 13.44 -2.35
N MET A 93 16.26 13.30 -2.20
CA MET A 93 15.28 14.10 -2.92
C MET A 93 15.43 15.59 -2.57
N THR A 94 15.58 16.41 -3.62
CA THR A 94 15.67 17.87 -3.49
C THR A 94 14.34 18.48 -3.08
N ASP A 95 14.37 19.71 -2.56
CA ASP A 95 13.13 20.41 -2.18
C ASP A 95 12.32 20.80 -3.41
N GLU A 96 12.99 21.05 -4.54
CA GLU A 96 12.38 21.29 -5.84
C GLU A 96 11.60 20.06 -6.33
N ASP A 97 12.21 18.88 -6.30
CA ASP A 97 11.57 17.62 -6.70
C ASP A 97 10.42 17.28 -5.76
N PHE A 98 10.60 17.48 -4.45
CA PHE A 98 9.53 17.30 -3.47
C PHE A 98 8.33 18.20 -3.79
N LYS A 99 8.54 19.51 -3.97
CA LYS A 99 7.49 20.48 -4.31
C LYS A 99 6.82 20.13 -5.64
N SER A 100 7.58 19.70 -6.64
CA SER A 100 7.05 19.24 -7.93
C SER A 100 6.08 18.05 -7.76
N ASN A 101 6.46 17.05 -6.95
CA ASN A 101 5.61 15.90 -6.64
C ASN A 101 4.35 16.30 -5.84
N VAL A 102 4.48 17.23 -4.88
CA VAL A 102 3.34 17.78 -4.14
C VAL A 102 2.35 18.47 -5.09
N ASN A 103 2.84 19.34 -5.97
CA ASN A 103 2.02 20.05 -6.96
C ASN A 103 1.33 19.07 -7.91
N ALA A 104 2.06 18.08 -8.43
CA ALA A 104 1.47 17.04 -9.27
C ALA A 104 0.33 16.29 -8.56
N LEU A 105 0.49 15.96 -7.27
CA LEU A 105 -0.58 15.30 -6.51
C LEU A 105 -1.77 16.23 -6.24
N VAL A 106 -1.52 17.52 -6.00
CA VAL A 106 -2.58 18.53 -5.85
C VAL A 106 -3.39 18.66 -7.14
N ASP A 107 -2.73 18.77 -8.29
CA ASP A 107 -3.39 18.87 -9.59
C ASP A 107 -4.24 17.64 -9.90
N MET A 108 -3.71 16.44 -9.63
CA MET A 108 -4.46 15.18 -9.77
C MET A 108 -5.71 15.13 -8.88
N LYS A 109 -5.69 15.77 -7.70
CA LYS A 109 -6.84 15.81 -6.79
C LYS A 109 -7.89 16.83 -7.23
N LEU A 110 -7.45 17.98 -7.74
CA LEU A 110 -8.29 19.06 -8.21
C LEU A 110 -8.87 18.79 -9.60
N GLU A 111 -8.44 17.74 -10.29
CA GLU A 111 -9.06 17.29 -11.54
C GLU A 111 -10.58 17.09 -11.32
N LYS A 112 -11.35 17.77 -12.18
CA LYS A 112 -12.81 17.66 -12.19
C LYS A 112 -13.22 16.27 -12.64
N TYR A 113 -14.34 15.78 -12.11
CA TYR A 113 -14.91 14.52 -12.58
C TYR A 113 -15.26 14.63 -14.07
N LYS A 114 -14.91 13.62 -14.85
CA LYS A 114 -15.15 13.62 -16.32
C LYS A 114 -16.61 13.33 -16.64
N ASN A 115 -17.32 12.70 -15.72
CA ASN A 115 -18.70 12.26 -15.88
C ASN A 115 -19.36 12.04 -14.52
N LEU A 116 -20.70 11.96 -14.51
CA LEU A 116 -21.51 11.75 -13.31
C LEU A 116 -21.17 10.43 -12.60
N ARG A 117 -20.70 9.41 -13.33
CA ARG A 117 -20.34 8.12 -12.73
C ARG A 117 -19.11 8.23 -11.83
N GLU A 118 -18.09 8.98 -12.25
CA GLU A 118 -16.90 9.24 -11.43
C GLU A 118 -17.24 10.04 -10.18
N GLU A 119 -18.05 11.08 -10.33
CA GLU A 119 -18.54 11.90 -9.22
C GLU A 119 -19.36 11.06 -8.22
N SER A 120 -20.33 10.30 -8.73
CA SER A 120 -21.16 9.41 -7.92
C SER A 120 -20.31 8.36 -7.21
N ALA A 121 -19.30 7.80 -7.89
CA ALA A 121 -18.40 6.82 -7.29
C ALA A 121 -17.58 7.41 -6.13
N PHE A 122 -17.13 8.66 -6.24
CA PHE A 122 -16.44 9.35 -5.15
C PHE A 122 -17.32 9.49 -3.91
N PHE A 123 -18.52 10.07 -4.06
CA PHE A 123 -19.44 10.25 -2.93
C PHE A 123 -19.91 8.91 -2.35
N TRP A 124 -20.16 7.93 -3.20
CA TRP A 124 -20.54 6.58 -2.75
C TRP A 124 -19.43 5.87 -1.98
N GLN A 125 -18.15 6.13 -2.28
CA GLN A 125 -17.04 5.62 -1.47
C GLN A 125 -17.07 6.20 -0.04
N GLU A 126 -17.35 7.49 0.14
CA GLU A 126 -17.48 8.08 1.48
C GLU A 126 -18.65 7.49 2.27
N ILE A 127 -19.79 7.26 1.61
CA ILE A 127 -20.97 6.63 2.22
C ILE A 127 -20.70 5.18 2.57
N SER A 128 -20.19 4.39 1.62
CA SER A 128 -19.96 2.96 1.79
C SER A 128 -18.85 2.64 2.80
N ASN A 129 -17.86 3.52 2.95
CA ASN A 129 -16.84 3.42 4.00
C ASN A 129 -17.30 4.00 5.35
N GLY A 130 -18.36 4.83 5.36
CA GLY A 130 -18.89 5.48 6.57
C GLY A 130 -18.08 6.70 7.02
N THR A 131 -17.10 7.15 6.23
CA THR A 131 -16.26 8.31 6.57
C THR A 131 -16.99 9.64 6.39
N LEU A 132 -17.93 9.70 5.43
CA LEU A 132 -18.80 10.87 5.18
C LEU A 132 -18.05 12.21 4.99
N LYS A 133 -16.79 12.18 4.53
CA LYS A 133 -15.98 13.38 4.28
C LYS A 133 -16.13 13.81 2.82
N PHE A 134 -17.21 14.52 2.51
CA PHE A 134 -17.51 14.93 1.14
C PHE A 134 -16.61 16.06 0.62
N ASP A 135 -16.00 16.82 1.53
CA ASP A 135 -14.99 17.86 1.31
C ASP A 135 -13.54 17.29 1.32
N ARG A 136 -13.38 15.97 1.16
CA ARG A 136 -12.09 15.30 1.29
C ARG A 136 -11.05 15.85 0.30
N LYS A 137 -11.45 16.25 -0.91
CA LYS A 137 -10.51 16.78 -1.90
C LYS A 137 -9.87 18.07 -1.40
N GLU A 138 -10.69 18.99 -0.91
CA GLU A 138 -10.29 20.29 -0.37
C GLU A 138 -9.42 20.11 0.88
N SER A 139 -9.86 19.26 1.80
CA SER A 139 -9.14 18.93 3.03
C SER A 139 -7.78 18.27 2.77
N GLU A 140 -7.70 17.30 1.85
CA GLU A 140 -6.43 16.65 1.48
C GLU A 140 -5.51 17.61 0.71
N VAL A 141 -6.04 18.50 -0.13
CA VAL A 141 -5.24 19.53 -0.82
C VAL A 141 -4.66 20.56 0.15
N ALA A 142 -5.44 21.02 1.12
CA ALA A 142 -4.95 21.92 2.17
C ALA A 142 -3.79 21.26 2.95
N ALA A 143 -3.97 20.01 3.38
CA ALA A 143 -2.94 19.27 4.09
C ALA A 143 -1.68 19.02 3.23
N LEU A 144 -1.82 18.83 1.91
CA LEU A 144 -0.67 18.68 1.01
C LEU A 144 0.15 19.96 0.88
N LYS A 145 -0.51 21.13 0.85
CA LYS A 145 0.18 22.42 0.73
C LYS A 145 1.02 22.77 1.96
N GLU A 146 0.64 22.25 3.12
CA GLU A 146 1.38 22.43 4.38
C GLU A 146 2.42 21.32 4.64
N LEU A 147 2.42 20.26 3.83
CA LEU A 147 3.26 19.08 4.06
C LEU A 147 4.73 19.41 3.82
N ARG A 148 5.57 19.08 4.81
CA ARG A 148 7.02 19.22 4.71
C ARG A 148 7.73 17.91 4.33
N LYS A 149 8.90 18.02 3.70
CA LYS A 149 9.68 16.85 3.27
C LYS A 149 10.08 15.96 4.43
N GLU A 150 10.43 16.55 5.58
CA GLU A 150 10.83 15.82 6.78
C GLU A 150 9.68 14.96 7.31
N GLU A 151 8.44 15.40 7.15
CA GLU A 151 7.26 14.64 7.57
C GLU A 151 7.00 13.42 6.67
N LEU A 152 7.32 13.52 5.38
CA LEU A 152 7.26 12.39 4.45
C LEU A 152 8.36 11.37 4.78
N ILE A 153 9.58 11.84 5.08
CA ILE A 153 10.69 11.01 5.51
C ILE A 153 10.37 10.30 6.83
N PHE A 154 9.83 11.04 7.81
CA PHE A 154 9.39 10.46 9.07
C PHE A 154 8.32 9.39 8.86
N PHE A 155 7.34 9.65 8.00
CA PHE A 155 6.31 8.67 7.64
C PHE A 155 6.92 7.39 7.03
N PHE A 156 7.88 7.53 6.12
CA PHE A 156 8.58 6.39 5.56
C PHE A 156 9.31 5.58 6.63
N ASN A 157 10.06 6.25 7.51
CA ASN A 157 10.83 5.62 8.58
C ASN A 157 9.98 4.90 9.60
N ASN A 158 8.79 5.43 9.92
CA ASN A 158 7.93 4.86 10.96
C ASN A 158 7.07 3.69 10.44
N TYR A 159 6.67 3.70 9.17
CA TYR A 159 5.67 2.76 8.65
C TYR A 159 6.10 1.89 7.47
N ILE A 160 7.02 2.37 6.62
CA ILE A 160 7.33 1.74 5.32
C ILE A 160 8.72 1.11 5.30
N LYS A 161 9.71 1.67 6.00
CA LYS A 161 11.07 1.13 6.04
C LYS A 161 11.08 -0.34 6.49
N ILE A 162 12.08 -1.12 6.10
CA ILE A 162 12.12 -2.58 6.36
C ILE A 162 12.14 -2.86 7.88
N ASP A 163 12.91 -2.08 8.61
CA ASP A 163 13.08 -2.07 10.07
C ASP A 163 12.15 -1.05 10.76
N ALA A 164 11.13 -0.55 10.06
CA ALA A 164 10.20 0.43 10.63
C ALA A 164 9.44 -0.16 11.85
N PRO A 165 9.31 0.61 12.94
CA PRO A 165 8.73 0.12 14.20
C PRO A 165 7.24 -0.23 14.08
N GLU A 166 6.48 0.50 13.26
CA GLU A 166 5.03 0.27 13.09
C GLU A 166 4.69 -0.52 11.82
N ARG A 167 5.68 -1.21 11.24
CA ARG A 167 5.52 -1.95 9.98
C ARG A 167 4.58 -3.13 10.15
N LYS A 168 3.42 -3.07 9.49
CA LYS A 168 2.47 -4.19 9.39
C LYS A 168 2.40 -4.70 7.96
N THR A 169 2.92 -5.89 7.70
CA THR A 169 2.97 -6.49 6.37
C THR A 169 2.13 -7.77 6.29
N LEU A 170 1.33 -7.90 5.24
CA LEU A 170 0.69 -9.15 4.81
C LEU A 170 1.19 -9.49 3.41
N SER A 171 1.74 -10.69 3.22
CA SER A 171 2.14 -11.20 1.90
C SER A 171 1.26 -12.38 1.54
N VAL A 172 0.64 -12.34 0.36
CA VAL A 172 -0.16 -13.42 -0.21
C VAL A 172 0.62 -13.96 -1.40
N GLN A 173 1.03 -15.21 -1.30
CA GLN A 173 1.90 -15.88 -2.26
C GLN A 173 1.10 -16.97 -2.98
N VAL A 174 1.04 -16.87 -4.30
CA VAL A 174 0.35 -17.81 -5.18
C VAL A 174 1.39 -18.48 -6.06
N TYR A 175 1.48 -19.80 -5.97
CA TYR A 175 2.42 -20.62 -6.72
C TYR A 175 1.71 -21.22 -7.93
N GLY A 176 2.22 -20.94 -9.13
CA GLY A 176 1.77 -21.62 -10.36
C GLY A 176 2.34 -23.03 -10.46
N GLY A 177 1.88 -23.84 -11.43
CA GLY A 177 2.31 -25.23 -11.59
C GLY A 177 3.82 -25.41 -11.75
N LEU A 178 4.48 -24.45 -12.41
CA LEU A 178 5.94 -24.42 -12.59
C LEU A 178 6.73 -24.23 -11.27
N HIS A 179 6.08 -23.77 -10.20
CA HIS A 179 6.70 -23.48 -8.90
C HIS A 179 6.24 -24.42 -7.78
N LEU A 180 5.76 -25.61 -8.13
CA LEU A 180 5.29 -26.61 -7.15
C LEU A 180 6.41 -27.14 -6.25
N ALA A 181 7.64 -27.22 -6.76
CA ALA A 181 8.78 -27.69 -5.98
C ALA A 181 9.13 -26.70 -4.86
N GLU A 182 9.10 -25.40 -5.15
CA GLU A 182 9.29 -24.32 -4.19
C GLU A 182 8.14 -24.27 -3.18
N TYR A 183 6.90 -24.46 -3.64
CA TYR A 183 5.74 -24.55 -2.74
C TYR A 183 5.91 -25.68 -1.72
N LYS A 184 6.30 -26.89 -2.15
CA LYS A 184 6.53 -28.01 -1.23
C LYS A 184 7.60 -27.70 -0.18
N LYS A 185 8.71 -27.08 -0.59
CA LYS A 185 9.76 -26.65 0.36
C LYS A 185 9.23 -25.68 1.42
N VAL A 186 8.37 -24.74 1.04
CA VAL A 186 7.77 -23.78 1.98
C VAL A 186 6.68 -24.43 2.83
N ALA A 187 5.91 -25.36 2.28
CA ALA A 187 4.88 -26.09 3.01
C ALA A 187 5.48 -27.06 4.06
N ASP A 188 6.63 -27.67 3.75
CA ASP A 188 7.32 -28.61 4.64
C ASP A 188 8.19 -27.89 5.69
N GLN A 189 8.59 -26.64 5.44
CA GLN A 189 9.29 -25.79 6.39
C GLN A 189 8.28 -25.06 7.30
N ASP A 190 7.79 -25.75 8.33
CA ASP A 190 7.10 -25.11 9.45
C ASP A 190 8.07 -24.13 10.17
N GLY A 191 8.05 -22.86 9.75
CA GLY A 191 8.47 -21.73 10.58
C GLY A 191 9.95 -21.33 10.63
N ALA A 192 10.66 -21.22 9.50
CA ALA A 192 12.10 -20.88 9.51
C ALA A 192 12.50 -19.54 8.85
N ALA A 193 11.73 -18.47 9.05
CA ALA A 193 12.29 -17.11 8.97
C ALA A 193 11.86 -16.32 10.20
N ALA A 194 12.85 -15.85 10.99
CA ALA A 194 12.73 -15.34 12.36
C ALA A 194 11.77 -14.15 12.58
N GLN A 195 11.07 -13.69 11.56
CA GLN A 195 10.19 -12.51 11.61
C GLN A 195 8.91 -12.64 10.77
N THR A 196 8.57 -13.84 10.28
CA THR A 196 7.36 -14.09 9.48
C THR A 196 6.51 -15.18 10.11
N TYR A 197 5.20 -14.92 10.22
CA TYR A 197 4.22 -15.89 10.69
C TYR A 197 3.39 -16.41 9.51
N GLN A 198 3.47 -17.72 9.26
CA GLN A 198 2.67 -18.38 8.24
C GLN A 198 1.24 -18.60 8.74
N ILE A 199 0.26 -18.23 7.93
CA ILE A 199 -1.16 -18.35 8.27
C ILE A 199 -1.68 -19.67 7.69
N ASN A 200 -1.81 -20.68 8.55
CA ASN A 200 -2.36 -21.99 8.16
C ASN A 200 -3.88 -22.02 8.22
N ASP A 201 -4.50 -21.26 9.13
CA ASP A 201 -5.96 -21.07 9.18
C ASP A 201 -6.31 -19.57 9.24
N ILE A 202 -7.04 -19.12 8.22
CA ILE A 202 -7.46 -17.72 8.09
C ILE A 202 -8.46 -17.32 9.18
N PHE A 203 -9.28 -18.25 9.67
CA PHE A 203 -10.30 -17.93 10.67
C PHE A 203 -9.67 -17.71 12.04
N SER A 204 -8.77 -18.61 12.46
CA SER A 204 -7.99 -18.46 13.68
C SER A 204 -7.15 -17.19 13.66
N PHE A 205 -6.47 -16.90 12.54
CA PHE A 205 -5.70 -15.65 12.39
C PHE A 205 -6.57 -14.41 12.53
N ARG A 206 -7.78 -14.40 11.95
CA ARG A 206 -8.70 -13.26 12.10
C ARG A 206 -9.17 -13.07 13.54
N ARG A 207 -9.44 -14.15 14.27
CA ARG A 207 -9.87 -14.10 15.68
C ARG A 207 -8.75 -13.67 16.62
N SER A 208 -7.49 -13.98 16.30
CA SER A 208 -6.35 -13.68 17.16
C SER A 208 -5.82 -12.24 17.05
N ARG A 209 -6.45 -11.39 16.22
CA ARG A 209 -5.97 -10.02 15.95
C ARG A 209 -7.01 -8.99 16.37
N PRO A 210 -6.58 -7.86 16.94
CA PRO A 210 -7.50 -6.77 17.22
C PRO A 210 -8.11 -6.24 15.91
N LEU A 211 -9.39 -5.87 15.96
CA LEU A 211 -10.10 -5.26 14.86
C LEU A 211 -10.02 -3.74 14.96
N TYR A 212 -9.91 -3.08 13.82
CA TYR A 212 -10.05 -1.63 13.74
C TYR A 212 -11.51 -1.23 13.97
N GLY A 213 -11.71 -0.09 14.66
CA GLY A 213 -13.03 0.51 14.81
C GLY A 213 -13.66 0.81 13.45
N SER A 214 -14.99 0.60 13.35
CA SER A 214 -15.78 0.91 12.17
C SER A 214 -16.11 2.40 12.13
N PHE A 215 -15.96 3.04 10.97
CA PHE A 215 -16.47 4.39 10.72
C PHE A 215 -17.99 4.43 10.51
N LYS A 216 -18.61 3.29 10.16
CA LYS A 216 -20.06 3.17 10.20
C LYS A 216 -20.47 3.18 11.67
N GLY A 217 -21.14 4.24 12.09
CA GLY A 217 -21.68 4.37 13.44
C GLY A 217 -22.41 3.09 13.82
N GLY A 218 -22.11 2.56 15.01
CA GLY A 218 -22.86 1.44 15.55
C GLY A 218 -24.33 1.85 15.67
N LEU A 219 -25.25 0.93 15.38
CA LEU A 219 -26.70 1.06 15.57
C LEU A 219 -27.14 1.43 17.01
N GLY A 220 -26.22 1.79 17.92
CA GLY A 220 -26.48 2.08 19.33
C GLY A 220 -26.62 3.55 19.71
N GLN A 221 -26.32 4.52 18.84
CA GLN A 221 -26.50 5.95 19.16
C GLN A 221 -26.87 6.77 17.92
N MET A 222 -28.05 6.51 17.36
CA MET A 222 -28.81 7.54 16.65
C MET A 222 -30.08 7.78 17.48
N LYS A 223 -30.02 8.72 18.42
CA LYS A 223 -31.24 9.37 18.89
C LYS A 223 -31.62 10.38 17.81
N LEU A 224 -32.77 10.14 17.19
CA LEU A 224 -33.51 11.11 16.38
C LEU A 224 -33.78 12.38 17.19
#